data_AF-A0AAV2NV61-F1
#
_entry.id   AF-A0AAV2NV61-F1
#
_cell.length_a   1.000
_cell.length_b   1.000
_cell.length_c   1.000
_cell.angle_alpha   90.00
_cell.angle_beta   90.00
_cell.angle_gamma   90.00
#
_symmetry.space_group_name_H-M   'P 1'
#
loop_
_entity.id
_entity.type
_entity.pdbx_description
1 polymer ?
#
loop_
_entity_poly.entity_id
_entity_poly.type
_entity_poly.pdbx_seq_one_letter_code
_entity_poly.pdbx_strand_id
1 'polypeptide(L)'
;MQSSSRSFHFPGPILRIPRLFVSITGRNELIARYIKLRTGKTRTRKQVSSHIQVLARRKLREIQAKLKVDHAAKEKALQTMSSMSSAQIVSAGSAIHNKMPPALVGPLALASTPVSYPGAQFWQPGLQPGTSQDVKPFPQPAYTGKPATAVSSGDIVQAQPPPPWEGRAIATHKLRLVEFSAYMEQQRDQDIYHKHLFVHIGGSATYADPLLEAVDVKQIYDKFPEKKGGLKELYDKGPQAAFFLVKFWADLNSNIQDEAGAFYGVTSQYESNENMTITCSTKVCSFGKQVVEKVETEYARFENGRFVYRISRSPMCEYMINFIHKLKHLPEKYMMNSVLENFTILQVVTNRDTQETLLCTAYVFEVSSSEHGAQHHIYRLVQD
;
A
#
# COMPACT_ATOMS: atom_id res chain seq x y z
N MET A 1 -62.36 29.02 -18.34
CA MET A 1 -63.56 28.17 -18.18
C MET A 1 -63.14 26.84 -17.59
N GLN A 2 -63.58 26.60 -16.36
CA GLN A 2 -63.35 25.38 -15.56
C GLN A 2 -64.05 24.17 -16.21
N SER A 3 -63.43 22.99 -16.16
CA SER A 3 -64.20 21.73 -16.18
C SER A 3 -63.66 20.76 -15.12
N SER A 4 -64.09 21.02 -13.90
CA SER A 4 -64.56 20.07 -12.88
C SER A 4 -63.96 18.66 -12.88
N SER A 5 -62.99 18.47 -11.97
CA SER A 5 -62.75 17.18 -11.32
C SER A 5 -64.00 16.76 -10.55
N ARG A 6 -64.59 15.59 -10.85
CA ARG A 6 -65.63 14.98 -10.02
C ARG A 6 -65.02 13.86 -9.19
N SER A 7 -64.78 14.18 -7.93
CA SER A 7 -64.62 13.26 -6.82
C SER A 7 -65.94 12.54 -6.54
N PHE A 8 -65.96 11.21 -6.64
CA PHE A 8 -67.00 10.39 -6.03
C PHE A 8 -66.45 9.79 -4.73
N HIS A 9 -67.00 10.25 -3.62
CA HIS A 9 -66.90 9.63 -2.30
C HIS A 9 -67.60 8.26 -2.32
N PHE A 10 -66.91 7.22 -1.88
CA PHE A 10 -67.53 5.98 -1.41
C PHE A 10 -67.49 5.98 0.13
N PRO A 11 -68.61 5.72 0.82
CA PRO A 11 -68.59 5.50 2.26
C PRO A 11 -68.00 4.10 2.54
N GLY A 12 -67.19 3.98 3.60
CA GLY A 12 -66.72 2.69 4.12
C GLY A 12 -67.88 1.79 4.59
N PRO A 13 -67.60 0.50 4.87
CA PRO A 13 -66.66 0.17 5.92
C PRO A 13 -65.60 -0.88 5.55
N ILE A 14 -64.53 -0.80 6.33
CA ILE A 14 -63.39 -1.71 6.45
C ILE A 14 -63.81 -3.18 6.35
N LEU A 15 -63.44 -3.85 5.26
CA LEU A 15 -63.33 -5.30 5.24
C LEU A 15 -61.83 -5.66 5.18
N ARG A 16 -61.29 -6.03 6.34
CA ARG A 16 -60.00 -6.70 6.47
C ARG A 16 -59.98 -7.88 5.50
N ILE A 17 -59.14 -7.84 4.47
CA ILE A 17 -58.79 -9.04 3.70
C ILE A 17 -57.79 -9.80 4.56
N PRO A 18 -58.15 -10.96 5.15
CA PRO A 18 -57.16 -11.81 5.75
C PRO A 18 -56.31 -12.36 4.61
N ARG A 19 -54.99 -12.36 4.82
CA ARG A 19 -54.06 -13.25 4.10
C ARG A 19 -54.62 -14.67 4.16
N LEU A 20 -55.40 -15.08 3.16
CA LEU A 20 -55.79 -16.46 2.95
C LEU A 20 -55.08 -16.94 1.70
N PHE A 21 -54.23 -17.94 1.91
CA PHE A 21 -53.75 -18.88 0.92
C PHE A 21 -54.78 -19.12 -0.20
N VAL A 22 -54.65 -18.41 -1.33
CA VAL A 22 -55.30 -18.85 -2.57
C VAL A 22 -54.52 -20.09 -3.00
N SER A 23 -55.08 -21.24 -2.66
CA SER A 23 -54.56 -22.56 -3.02
C SER A 23 -54.08 -22.54 -4.47
N ILE A 24 -52.80 -22.94 -4.67
CA ILE A 24 -52.11 -23.10 -5.95
C ILE A 24 -52.96 -23.84 -7.01
N THR A 25 -53.97 -24.58 -6.55
CA THR A 25 -54.93 -25.34 -7.36
C THR A 25 -55.91 -24.46 -8.16
N GLY A 26 -56.42 -23.37 -7.60
CA GLY A 26 -57.45 -22.53 -8.24
C GLY A 26 -56.89 -21.56 -9.30
N ARG A 27 -55.66 -21.07 -9.10
CA ARG A 27 -55.00 -20.12 -10.03
C ARG A 27 -54.83 -20.71 -11.43
N ASN A 28 -54.41 -21.97 -11.53
CA ASN A 28 -54.14 -22.60 -12.82
C ASN A 28 -55.42 -22.98 -13.57
N GLU A 29 -56.53 -23.19 -12.86
CA GLU A 29 -57.86 -23.39 -13.45
C GLU A 29 -58.41 -22.10 -14.07
N LEU A 30 -58.19 -20.96 -13.40
CA LEU A 30 -58.56 -19.65 -13.95
C LEU A 30 -57.77 -19.32 -15.21
N ILE A 31 -56.45 -19.60 -15.23
CA ILE A 31 -55.61 -19.41 -16.42
C ILE A 31 -56.08 -20.30 -17.58
N ALA A 32 -56.41 -21.57 -17.30
CA ALA A 32 -56.94 -22.49 -18.30
C ALA A 32 -58.26 -22.00 -18.91
N ARG A 33 -59.20 -21.52 -18.06
CA ARG A 33 -60.48 -20.93 -18.51
C ARG A 33 -60.26 -19.67 -19.34
N TYR A 34 -59.33 -18.80 -18.94
CA TYR A 34 -59.01 -17.59 -19.67
C TYR A 34 -58.44 -17.87 -21.07
N ILE A 35 -57.56 -18.87 -21.20
CA ILE A 35 -57.01 -19.30 -22.51
C ILE A 35 -58.14 -19.78 -23.42
N LYS A 36 -59.08 -20.58 -22.88
CA LYS A 36 -60.24 -21.07 -23.64
C LYS A 36 -61.13 -19.92 -24.12
N LEU A 37 -61.40 -18.94 -23.26
CA LEU A 37 -62.20 -17.76 -23.58
C LEU A 37 -61.56 -16.89 -24.67
N ARG A 38 -60.24 -16.69 -24.61
CA ARG A 38 -59.51 -15.79 -25.52
C ARG A 38 -59.09 -16.42 -26.85
N THR A 39 -58.83 -17.73 -26.86
CA THR A 39 -58.21 -18.39 -28.03
C THR A 39 -59.02 -19.55 -28.59
N GLY A 40 -60.14 -19.92 -27.94
CA GLY A 40 -60.93 -21.12 -28.26
C GLY A 40 -60.24 -22.44 -27.92
N LYS A 41 -58.95 -22.44 -27.57
CA LYS A 41 -58.17 -23.65 -27.30
C LYS A 41 -58.36 -24.11 -25.86
N THR A 42 -58.80 -25.36 -25.68
CA THR A 42 -58.93 -25.96 -24.35
C THR A 42 -57.57 -26.45 -23.84
N ARG A 43 -57.14 -25.94 -22.68
CA ARG A 43 -55.96 -26.42 -21.95
C ARG A 43 -56.36 -26.90 -20.57
N THR A 44 -55.81 -28.01 -20.12
CA THR A 44 -56.11 -28.54 -18.78
C THR A 44 -55.28 -27.82 -17.74
N ARG A 45 -55.78 -27.77 -16.50
CA ARG A 45 -55.04 -27.27 -15.34
C ARG A 45 -53.64 -27.89 -15.24
N LYS A 46 -53.51 -29.20 -15.48
CA LYS A 46 -52.23 -29.92 -15.43
C LYS A 46 -51.28 -29.45 -16.55
N GLN A 47 -51.79 -29.21 -17.76
CA GLN A 47 -51.00 -28.65 -18.86
C GLN A 47 -50.49 -27.23 -18.53
N VAL A 48 -51.33 -26.39 -17.91
CA VAL A 48 -50.94 -25.05 -17.45
C VAL A 48 -49.87 -25.13 -16.36
N SER A 49 -50.05 -26.01 -15.36
CA SER A 49 -49.04 -26.22 -14.30
C SER A 49 -47.70 -26.66 -14.88
N SER A 50 -47.70 -27.64 -15.80
CA SER A 50 -46.48 -28.13 -16.45
C SER A 50 -45.77 -27.03 -17.24
N HIS A 51 -46.53 -26.25 -18.01
CA HIS A 51 -45.96 -25.15 -18.79
C HIS A 51 -45.34 -24.05 -17.92
N ILE A 52 -46.00 -23.67 -16.82
CA ILE A 52 -45.47 -22.70 -15.85
C ILE A 52 -44.18 -23.23 -15.22
N GLN A 53 -44.13 -24.52 -14.85
CA GLN A 53 -42.92 -25.13 -14.30
C GLN A 53 -41.77 -25.17 -15.31
N VAL A 54 -42.05 -25.46 -16.58
CA VAL A 54 -41.05 -25.42 -17.65
C VAL A 54 -40.51 -24.00 -17.82
N LEU A 55 -41.38 -22.99 -17.84
CA LEU A 55 -40.97 -21.58 -17.92
C LEU A 55 -40.13 -21.16 -16.71
N ALA A 56 -40.51 -21.58 -15.49
CA ALA A 56 -39.75 -21.29 -14.28
C ALA A 56 -38.37 -21.96 -14.31
N ARG A 57 -38.29 -23.25 -14.69
CA ARG A 57 -37.02 -23.98 -14.83
C ARG A 57 -36.14 -23.44 -15.94
N ARG A 58 -36.73 -22.95 -17.04
CA ARG A 58 -36.00 -22.29 -18.13
C ARG A 58 -35.44 -20.95 -17.67
N LYS A 59 -36.25 -20.12 -17.00
CA LYS A 59 -35.81 -18.83 -16.44
C LYS A 59 -34.72 -19.03 -15.37
N LEU A 60 -34.83 -20.05 -14.52
CA LEU A 60 -33.80 -20.39 -13.53
C LEU A 60 -32.49 -20.82 -14.20
N ARG A 61 -32.55 -21.62 -15.27
CA ARG A 61 -31.36 -22.01 -16.04
C ARG A 61 -30.74 -20.84 -16.79
N GLU A 62 -31.53 -19.94 -17.34
CA GLU A 62 -31.03 -18.69 -17.96
C GLU A 62 -30.34 -17.79 -16.93
N ILE A 63 -30.90 -17.64 -15.72
CA ILE A 63 -30.28 -16.88 -14.62
C ILE A 63 -28.98 -17.54 -14.16
N GLN A 64 -28.97 -18.86 -13.95
CA GLN A 64 -27.76 -19.61 -13.58
C GLN A 64 -26.69 -19.57 -14.67
N ALA A 65 -27.08 -19.63 -15.95
CA ALA A 65 -26.15 -19.51 -17.07
C ALA A 65 -25.52 -18.12 -17.15
N LYS A 66 -26.31 -17.06 -16.94
CA LYS A 66 -25.79 -15.68 -16.85
C LYS A 66 -24.83 -15.52 -15.68
N LEU A 67 -25.20 -16.00 -14.49
CA LEU A 67 -24.33 -15.98 -13.31
C LEU A 67 -23.04 -16.78 -13.51
N LYS A 68 -23.08 -17.95 -14.17
CA LYS A 68 -21.89 -18.75 -14.47
C LYS A 68 -20.98 -18.09 -15.51
N VAL A 69 -21.54 -17.45 -16.53
CA VAL A 69 -20.76 -16.72 -17.54
C VAL A 69 -20.14 -15.48 -16.92
N ASP A 70 -20.89 -14.72 -16.11
CA ASP A 70 -20.37 -13.56 -15.38
C ASP A 70 -19.29 -13.97 -14.38
N HIS A 71 -19.47 -15.12 -13.69
CA HIS A 71 -18.47 -15.65 -12.77
C HIS A 71 -17.19 -16.10 -13.51
N ALA A 72 -17.32 -16.82 -14.63
CA ALA A 72 -16.18 -17.24 -15.43
C ALA A 72 -15.46 -16.06 -16.12
N ALA A 73 -16.20 -15.02 -16.53
CA ALA A 73 -15.62 -13.78 -17.07
C ALA A 73 -14.92 -12.98 -15.96
N LYS A 74 -15.51 -12.90 -14.77
CA LYS A 74 -14.92 -12.30 -13.57
C LYS A 74 -13.66 -13.06 -13.12
N GLU A 75 -13.66 -14.39 -13.18
CA GLU A 75 -12.51 -15.24 -12.84
C GLU A 75 -11.39 -15.11 -13.89
N LYS A 76 -11.72 -15.08 -15.19
CA LYS A 76 -10.73 -14.81 -16.24
C LYS A 76 -10.16 -13.40 -16.17
N ALA A 77 -11.00 -12.40 -15.90
CA ALA A 77 -10.57 -11.02 -15.67
C ALA A 77 -9.67 -10.95 -14.41
N LEU A 78 -10.01 -11.67 -13.35
CA LEU A 78 -9.21 -11.76 -12.14
C LEU A 78 -7.85 -12.42 -12.38
N GLN A 79 -7.79 -13.55 -13.10
CA GLN A 79 -6.53 -14.18 -13.51
C GLN A 79 -5.68 -13.26 -14.39
N THR A 80 -6.32 -12.45 -15.23
CA THR A 80 -5.62 -11.48 -16.07
C THR A 80 -5.11 -10.30 -15.22
N MET A 81 -5.88 -9.82 -14.24
CA MET A 81 -5.46 -8.74 -13.35
C MET A 81 -4.40 -9.17 -12.34
N SER A 82 -4.46 -10.40 -11.83
CA SER A 82 -3.46 -10.96 -10.91
C SER A 82 -2.12 -11.24 -11.59
N SER A 83 -2.10 -11.37 -12.91
CA SER A 83 -0.87 -11.56 -13.71
C SER A 83 -0.32 -10.28 -14.33
N MET A 84 -1.08 -9.17 -14.31
CA MET A 84 -0.62 -7.89 -14.84
C MET A 84 0.18 -7.11 -13.78
N SER A 85 1.40 -6.70 -14.14
CA SER A 85 2.20 -5.76 -13.37
C SER A 85 1.44 -4.44 -13.17
N SER A 86 1.58 -3.81 -12.00
CA SER A 86 1.11 -2.44 -11.78
C SER A 86 1.66 -1.46 -12.83
N ALA A 87 2.84 -1.71 -13.43
CA ALA A 87 3.32 -0.97 -14.60
C ALA A 87 2.50 -1.20 -15.87
N GLN A 88 2.04 -2.43 -16.13
CA GLN A 88 1.14 -2.74 -17.23
C GLN A 88 -0.25 -2.16 -16.99
N ILE A 89 -0.74 -2.21 -15.74
CA ILE A 89 -1.98 -1.55 -15.33
C ILE A 89 -1.90 -0.06 -15.63
N VAL A 90 -0.83 0.63 -15.21
CA VAL A 90 -0.62 2.06 -15.50
C VAL A 90 -0.47 2.33 -17.02
N SER A 91 0.18 1.44 -17.77
CA SER A 91 0.43 1.63 -19.22
C SER A 91 -0.78 1.33 -20.12
N ALA A 92 -1.69 0.42 -19.74
CA ALA A 92 -2.83 0.01 -20.57
C ALA A 92 -3.88 1.13 -20.81
N GLY A 93 -3.82 2.21 -20.03
CA GLY A 93 -4.70 3.38 -20.20
C GLY A 93 -4.21 4.40 -21.24
N SER A 94 -2.93 4.32 -21.63
CA SER A 94 -2.28 5.33 -22.50
C SER A 94 -2.42 5.02 -24.00
N ALA A 95 -3.07 3.91 -24.37
CA ALA A 95 -3.14 3.41 -25.75
C ALA A 95 -4.46 3.71 -26.50
N ILE A 96 -5.41 4.44 -25.89
CA ILE A 96 -6.73 4.71 -26.52
C ILE A 96 -6.86 6.16 -27.04
N HIS A 97 -5.81 6.98 -26.96
CA HIS A 97 -5.78 8.31 -27.59
C HIS A 97 -4.51 8.51 -28.42
N ASN A 98 -4.42 7.81 -29.57
CA ASN A 98 -3.76 8.36 -30.75
C ASN A 98 -4.17 7.59 -32.00
N LYS A 99 -5.25 8.03 -32.64
CA LYS A 99 -5.50 7.73 -34.05
C LYS A 99 -4.80 8.80 -34.90
N MET A 100 -3.70 8.46 -35.55
CA MET A 100 -3.38 8.93 -36.91
C MET A 100 -2.28 8.07 -37.55
N PRO A 101 -2.29 7.90 -38.89
CA PRO A 101 -1.61 6.81 -39.60
C PRO A 101 -0.15 7.16 -39.94
N PRO A 102 0.75 6.17 -40.11
CA PRO A 102 2.13 6.41 -40.51
C PRO A 102 2.23 6.53 -42.03
N ALA A 103 2.69 7.69 -42.51
CA ALA A 103 3.15 7.85 -43.88
C ALA A 103 4.68 7.66 -43.96
N LEU A 104 5.08 6.48 -44.47
CA LEU A 104 6.19 6.23 -45.39
C LEU A 104 7.33 7.28 -45.50
N VAL A 105 8.50 6.94 -44.95
CA VAL A 105 9.81 7.04 -45.64
C VAL A 105 10.79 6.06 -45.00
N GLY A 106 11.37 5.18 -45.82
CA GLY A 106 12.37 4.20 -45.44
C GLY A 106 13.82 4.72 -45.59
N PRO A 107 14.81 3.83 -45.78
CA PRO A 107 15.74 3.48 -44.71
C PRO A 107 17.21 3.69 -45.12
N LEU A 108 18.11 3.94 -44.15
CA LEU A 108 19.53 3.64 -44.34
C LEU A 108 20.14 3.03 -43.08
N ALA A 109 20.75 1.87 -43.31
CA ALA A 109 21.56 1.11 -42.40
C ALA A 109 22.86 1.86 -42.04
N LEU A 110 23.42 1.60 -40.85
CA LEU A 110 24.81 1.16 -40.73
C LEU A 110 25.07 0.55 -39.34
N ALA A 111 25.73 -0.61 -39.37
CA ALA A 111 26.35 -1.26 -38.23
C ALA A 111 27.58 -0.49 -37.76
N SER A 112 27.91 -0.53 -36.46
CA SER A 112 29.30 -0.66 -35.99
C SER A 112 29.41 -0.85 -34.47
N THR A 113 30.33 -1.74 -34.14
CA THR A 113 30.90 -2.17 -32.86
C THR A 113 31.75 -1.08 -32.16
N PRO A 114 32.12 -1.28 -30.88
CA PRO A 114 32.75 -0.24 -30.05
C PRO A 114 34.28 -0.26 -30.12
N VAL A 115 34.93 0.91 -30.18
CA VAL A 115 36.37 1.06 -29.91
C VAL A 115 36.68 2.35 -29.15
N SER A 116 37.26 2.13 -27.96
CA SER A 116 38.35 2.81 -27.26
C SER A 116 38.95 4.12 -27.81
N TYR A 117 39.19 5.06 -26.88
CA TYR A 117 40.21 6.12 -27.01
C TYR A 117 41.26 6.01 -25.88
N PRO A 118 42.56 6.23 -26.18
CA PRO A 118 43.67 6.12 -25.24
C PRO A 118 44.15 7.49 -24.71
N GLY A 119 44.88 7.49 -23.58
CA GLY A 119 46.01 8.41 -23.38
C GLY A 119 46.17 9.07 -22.00
N ALA A 120 47.41 9.02 -21.51
CA ALA A 120 48.04 9.71 -20.36
C ALA A 120 47.72 9.15 -18.95
N GLN A 121 48.46 8.18 -18.38
CA GLN A 121 49.89 8.13 -17.98
C GLN A 121 50.33 9.27 -17.04
N PHE A 122 50.51 8.98 -15.74
CA PHE A 122 51.55 9.59 -14.91
C PHE A 122 51.88 8.72 -13.66
N TRP A 123 53.03 8.04 -13.75
CA TRP A 123 53.95 7.44 -12.75
C TRP A 123 53.54 6.35 -11.74
N GLN A 124 54.26 5.22 -11.84
CA GLN A 124 54.64 4.25 -10.80
C GLN A 124 56.21 4.12 -10.84
N PRO A 125 56.88 3.17 -10.15
CA PRO A 125 57.17 3.11 -8.71
C PRO A 125 58.68 2.83 -8.42
N GLY A 126 59.09 2.77 -7.13
CA GLY A 126 60.07 1.76 -6.69
C GLY A 126 61.22 2.15 -5.76
N LEU A 127 61.31 1.37 -4.66
CA LEU A 127 62.51 0.77 -4.04
C LEU A 127 63.21 1.44 -2.81
N GLN A 128 62.86 0.89 -1.63
CA GLN A 128 63.71 0.09 -0.70
C GLN A 128 64.84 0.76 0.18
N PRO A 129 65.43 0.08 1.21
CA PRO A 129 65.19 0.31 2.66
C PRO A 129 66.43 0.71 3.50
N GLY A 130 66.29 1.08 4.79
CA GLY A 130 67.45 1.11 5.71
C GLY A 130 67.36 1.86 7.06
N THR A 131 67.44 1.08 8.15
CA THR A 131 68.16 1.28 9.44
C THR A 131 67.73 2.31 10.50
N SER A 132 67.28 1.75 11.64
CA SER A 132 67.66 1.98 13.05
C SER A 132 67.89 3.39 13.62
N GLN A 133 67.15 3.74 14.69
CA GLN A 133 67.68 3.75 16.07
C GLN A 133 66.61 3.94 17.16
N ASP A 134 66.96 3.37 18.31
CA ASP A 134 66.33 3.21 19.62
C ASP A 134 65.81 4.49 20.31
N VAL A 135 64.90 4.29 21.27
CA VAL A 135 64.89 4.82 22.67
C VAL A 135 63.44 4.89 23.22
N LYS A 136 63.18 4.07 24.25
CA LYS A 136 62.11 4.16 25.28
C LYS A 136 62.83 4.26 26.65
N PRO A 137 62.15 4.38 27.80
CA PRO A 137 61.06 5.27 28.25
C PRO A 137 61.49 5.96 29.59
N PHE A 138 60.54 6.34 30.47
CA PHE A 138 60.64 6.77 31.91
C PHE A 138 60.26 8.26 32.19
N PRO A 139 59.78 8.63 33.41
CA PRO A 139 58.62 8.11 34.15
C PRO A 139 57.78 9.20 34.86
N GLN A 140 56.69 8.77 35.50
CA GLN A 140 55.89 9.53 36.48
C GLN A 140 56.67 9.89 37.77
N PRO A 141 56.19 10.86 38.58
CA PRO A 141 56.38 10.84 40.02
C PRO A 141 55.12 10.38 40.76
N ALA A 142 55.34 9.49 41.72
CA ALA A 142 54.38 9.06 42.75
C ALA A 142 54.54 9.90 44.02
N TYR A 143 53.44 10.12 44.74
CA TYR A 143 53.48 10.34 46.19
C TYR A 143 52.54 9.35 46.89
N THR A 144 53.13 8.66 47.86
CA THR A 144 52.59 7.80 48.92
C THR A 144 51.67 8.61 49.86
N GLY A 145 50.65 8.12 50.58
CA GLY A 145 50.14 6.79 50.94
C GLY A 145 49.61 6.86 52.38
N LYS A 146 48.42 6.29 52.68
CA LYS A 146 48.03 5.54 53.91
C LYS A 146 46.49 5.34 54.03
N PRO A 147 46.03 4.31 54.79
CA PRO A 147 44.98 3.37 54.36
C PRO A 147 43.67 3.50 55.15
N ALA A 148 42.55 3.01 54.61
CA ALA A 148 41.46 2.42 55.40
C ALA A 148 40.37 1.78 54.51
N THR A 149 40.03 0.54 54.87
CA THR A 149 38.69 -0.08 54.86
C THR A 149 37.89 -0.20 53.57
N ALA A 150 37.74 -1.46 53.16
CA ALA A 150 36.65 -1.96 52.35
C ALA A 150 35.28 -1.44 52.83
N VAL A 151 34.51 -0.87 51.91
CA VAL A 151 33.05 -0.87 51.94
C VAL A 151 32.58 -1.06 50.51
N SER A 152 32.08 -2.27 50.24
CA SER A 152 31.30 -2.61 49.06
C SER A 152 30.10 -1.68 49.00
N SER A 153 30.20 -0.62 48.20
CA SER A 153 29.08 0.23 47.84
C SER A 153 28.60 -0.29 46.50
N GLY A 154 27.53 -1.10 46.55
CA GLY A 154 26.83 -1.53 45.36
C GLY A 154 26.20 -0.30 44.72
N ASP A 155 26.87 0.26 43.72
CA ASP A 155 26.24 1.16 42.76
C ASP A 155 25.25 0.31 41.95
N ILE A 156 24.00 0.30 42.42
CA ILE A 156 22.87 -0.09 41.61
C ILE A 156 22.76 0.99 40.55
N VAL A 157 23.42 0.79 39.41
CA VAL A 157 23.12 1.54 38.19
C VAL A 157 21.67 1.20 37.87
N GLN A 158 20.75 2.04 38.35
CA GLN A 158 19.35 1.95 38.03
C GLN A 158 19.26 2.19 36.52
N ALA A 159 19.21 1.10 35.75
CA ALA A 159 19.04 1.15 34.32
C ALA A 159 17.80 2.01 34.05
N GLN A 160 18.01 3.19 33.45
CA GLN A 160 16.92 4.01 32.95
C GLN A 160 16.01 3.08 32.15
N PRO A 161 14.69 3.07 32.41
CA PRO A 161 13.79 2.21 31.66
C PRO A 161 13.99 2.51 30.17
N PRO A 162 14.08 1.47 29.32
CA PRO A 162 14.22 1.68 27.89
C PRO A 162 13.10 2.62 27.43
N PRO A 163 13.37 3.52 26.47
CA PRO A 163 12.37 4.47 26.03
C PRO A 163 11.06 3.78 25.62
N PRO A 164 9.89 4.39 25.83
CA PRO A 164 8.59 3.73 25.62
C PRO A 164 8.35 3.26 24.18
N TRP A 165 9.08 3.79 23.21
CA TRP A 165 9.00 3.36 21.81
C TRP A 165 9.87 2.13 21.48
N GLU A 166 10.81 1.76 22.35
CA GLU A 166 11.71 0.65 22.10
C GLU A 166 10.94 -0.68 22.09
N GLY A 167 11.02 -1.38 20.96
CA GLY A 167 10.25 -2.61 20.72
C GLY A 167 8.75 -2.42 20.49
N ARG A 168 8.27 -1.17 20.40
CA ARG A 168 6.84 -0.82 20.24
C ARG A 168 6.55 0.10 19.04
N ALA A 169 7.56 0.76 18.52
CA ALA A 169 7.46 1.61 17.34
C ALA A 169 8.56 1.27 16.32
N ILE A 170 8.47 1.87 15.14
CA ILE A 170 9.52 1.81 14.11
C ILE A 170 10.68 2.69 14.56
N ALA A 171 11.58 2.10 15.33
CA ALA A 171 12.69 2.79 15.94
C ALA A 171 13.91 1.89 16.09
N THR A 172 15.08 2.47 15.86
CA THR A 172 16.36 1.93 16.27
C THR A 172 16.96 2.79 17.39
N HIS A 173 18.13 2.39 17.87
CA HIS A 173 18.91 3.20 18.79
C HIS A 173 19.36 4.56 18.19
N LYS A 174 19.42 4.66 16.85
CA LYS A 174 19.86 5.86 16.12
C LYS A 174 18.72 6.69 15.55
N LEU A 175 17.67 6.06 15.02
CA LEU A 175 16.64 6.77 14.28
C LEU A 175 15.25 6.18 14.56
N ARG A 176 14.28 7.07 14.77
CA ARG A 176 12.87 6.73 14.97
C ARG A 176 12.01 7.38 13.91
N LEU A 177 11.07 6.63 13.34
CA LEU A 177 9.99 7.17 12.53
C LEU A 177 8.89 7.69 13.47
N VAL A 178 8.57 8.98 13.36
CA VAL A 178 7.58 9.67 14.20
C VAL A 178 6.25 9.78 13.49
N GLU A 179 6.28 10.15 12.21
CA GLU A 179 5.09 10.27 11.38
C GLU A 179 5.39 9.78 9.97
N PHE A 180 4.45 9.06 9.39
CA PHE A 180 4.41 8.77 7.96
C PHE A 180 2.97 8.89 7.48
N SER A 181 2.69 9.82 6.57
CA SER A 181 1.36 10.00 5.99
C SER A 181 1.44 10.10 4.48
N ALA A 182 0.56 9.38 3.79
CA ALA A 182 0.34 9.54 2.36
C ALA A 182 -1.09 10.03 2.16
N TYR A 183 -1.24 11.14 1.45
CA TYR A 183 -2.52 11.85 1.38
C TYR A 183 -2.74 12.47 0.01
N MET A 184 -4.01 12.75 -0.27
CA MET A 184 -4.39 13.72 -1.28
C MET A 184 -5.01 14.92 -0.60
N GLU A 185 -4.76 16.09 -1.16
CA GLU A 185 -5.40 17.32 -0.75
C GLU A 185 -6.02 18.01 -1.94
N GLN A 186 -7.18 18.62 -1.73
CA GLN A 186 -7.81 19.47 -2.72
C GLN A 186 -8.05 20.85 -2.10
N GLN A 187 -7.50 21.87 -2.74
CA GLN A 187 -7.81 23.25 -2.43
C GLN A 187 -9.06 23.64 -3.24
N ARG A 188 -10.23 23.70 -2.58
CA ARG A 188 -11.45 24.19 -3.24
C ARG A 188 -11.61 25.71 -3.13
N ASP A 189 -11.17 26.30 -2.02
CA ASP A 189 -11.24 27.73 -1.72
C ASP A 189 -10.08 28.15 -0.79
N GLN A 190 -9.84 29.45 -0.63
CA GLN A 190 -8.73 30.00 0.17
C GLN A 190 -8.71 29.54 1.65
N ASP A 191 -9.81 28.99 2.18
CA ASP A 191 -9.95 28.61 3.59
C ASP A 191 -10.35 27.14 3.87
N ILE A 192 -10.71 26.32 2.86
CA ILE A 192 -11.16 24.93 3.07
C ILE A 192 -10.22 23.94 2.38
N TYR A 193 -9.34 23.34 3.18
CA TYR A 193 -8.45 22.25 2.77
C TYR A 193 -9.10 20.91 3.08
N HIS A 194 -9.50 20.16 2.06
CA HIS A 194 -9.89 18.76 2.22
C HIS A 194 -8.64 17.88 2.08
N LYS A 195 -8.12 17.37 3.20
CA LYS A 195 -7.03 16.40 3.24
C LYS A 195 -7.60 15.00 3.50
N HIS A 196 -7.43 14.09 2.54
CA HIS A 196 -7.78 12.68 2.66
C HIS A 196 -6.51 11.86 2.89
N LEU A 197 -6.44 11.12 4.00
CA LEU A 197 -5.30 10.27 4.33
C LEU A 197 -5.53 8.87 3.74
N PHE A 198 -4.70 8.45 2.79
CA PHE A 198 -4.73 7.07 2.29
C PHE A 198 -4.15 6.12 3.34
N VAL A 199 -3.01 6.51 3.91
CA VAL A 199 -2.35 5.81 5.00
C VAL A 199 -1.78 6.83 5.98
N HIS A 200 -1.74 6.44 7.25
CA HIS A 200 -1.17 7.24 8.31
C HIS A 200 -0.56 6.33 9.39
N ILE A 201 0.70 6.58 9.70
CA ILE A 201 1.40 6.13 10.89
C ILE A 201 1.72 7.39 11.67
N GLY A 202 1.28 7.44 12.92
CA GLY A 202 1.51 8.55 13.81
C GLY A 202 1.04 8.16 15.21
N GLY A 203 1.57 8.84 16.22
CA GLY A 203 1.23 8.59 17.61
C GLY A 203 2.48 8.52 18.49
N SER A 204 2.33 8.94 19.74
CA SER A 204 3.38 8.75 20.75
C SER A 204 3.26 7.34 21.29
N ALA A 205 4.25 6.48 21.01
CA ALA A 205 4.29 5.15 21.60
C ALA A 205 4.37 5.27 23.12
N THR A 206 3.54 4.50 23.80
CA THR A 206 3.41 4.46 25.26
C THR A 206 3.77 3.08 25.79
N TYR A 207 4.07 2.98 27.09
CA TYR A 207 4.31 1.69 27.73
C TYR A 207 3.11 0.74 27.73
N ALA A 208 1.91 1.25 27.43
CA ALA A 208 0.69 0.45 27.30
C ALA A 208 0.59 -0.27 25.95
N ASP A 209 1.39 0.14 24.95
CA ASP A 209 1.37 -0.48 23.63
C ASP A 209 2.02 -1.87 23.69
N PRO A 210 1.45 -2.87 22.98
CA PRO A 210 2.03 -4.20 22.90
C PRO A 210 3.38 -4.16 22.19
N LEU A 211 4.24 -5.14 22.52
CA LEU A 211 5.48 -5.34 21.78
C LEU A 211 5.16 -5.74 20.34
N LEU A 212 6.03 -5.31 19.42
CA LEU A 212 5.90 -5.64 18.01
C LEU A 212 6.05 -7.16 17.81
N GLU A 213 5.11 -7.72 17.05
CA GLU A 213 5.17 -9.11 16.62
C GLU A 213 6.33 -9.31 15.63
N ALA A 214 6.90 -10.51 15.62
CA ALA A 214 7.99 -10.86 14.73
C ALA A 214 7.47 -11.61 13.49
N VAL A 215 8.00 -11.27 12.32
CA VAL A 215 7.72 -11.98 11.06
C VAL A 215 9.04 -12.39 10.43
N ASP A 216 9.13 -13.64 9.99
CA ASP A 216 10.30 -14.14 9.27
C ASP A 216 10.42 -13.41 7.92
N VAL A 217 11.56 -12.74 7.73
CA VAL A 217 11.90 -11.98 6.53
C VAL A 217 11.88 -12.85 5.26
N LYS A 218 12.12 -14.16 5.38
CA LYS A 218 12.07 -15.10 4.24
C LYS A 218 10.68 -15.16 3.60
N GLN A 219 9.61 -14.90 4.36
CA GLN A 219 8.23 -14.97 3.87
C GLN A 219 7.87 -13.84 2.89
N ILE A 220 8.68 -12.78 2.85
CA ILE A 220 8.39 -11.58 2.04
C ILE A 220 9.45 -11.33 0.96
N TYR A 221 10.50 -12.14 0.87
CA TYR A 221 11.58 -11.93 -0.11
C TYR A 221 11.08 -11.91 -1.56
N ASP A 222 10.09 -12.73 -1.90
CA ASP A 222 9.46 -12.78 -3.23
C ASP A 222 8.78 -11.46 -3.62
N LYS A 223 8.38 -10.64 -2.63
CA LYS A 223 7.65 -9.39 -2.86
C LYS A 223 8.54 -8.17 -3.00
N PHE A 224 9.83 -8.30 -2.74
CA PHE A 224 10.80 -7.20 -2.78
C PHE A 224 11.94 -7.48 -3.75
N PRO A 225 12.70 -6.45 -4.16
CA PRO A 225 13.83 -6.64 -5.06
C PRO A 225 14.86 -7.59 -4.46
N GLU A 226 15.27 -8.60 -5.24
CA GLU A 226 16.31 -9.57 -4.87
C GLU A 226 17.72 -9.16 -5.37
N LYS A 227 17.78 -8.19 -6.28
CA LYS A 227 19.04 -7.70 -6.87
C LYS A 227 19.82 -6.83 -5.88
N LYS A 228 20.97 -6.31 -6.33
CA LYS A 228 21.79 -5.38 -5.55
C LYS A 228 20.97 -4.23 -4.96
N GLY A 229 21.10 -3.99 -3.67
CA GLY A 229 20.31 -3.02 -2.91
C GLY A 229 18.87 -3.49 -2.61
N GLY A 230 18.64 -4.80 -2.70
CA GLY A 230 17.38 -5.48 -2.39
C GLY A 230 17.23 -5.82 -0.91
N LEU A 231 16.03 -6.25 -0.51
CA LEU A 231 15.71 -6.49 0.91
C LEU A 231 16.64 -7.52 1.55
N LYS A 232 16.93 -8.62 0.83
CA LYS A 232 17.81 -9.68 1.32
C LYS A 232 19.24 -9.18 1.60
N GLU A 233 19.85 -8.49 0.63
CA GLU A 233 21.22 -7.98 0.80
C GLU A 233 21.29 -6.92 1.92
N LEU A 234 20.28 -6.05 2.01
CA LEU A 234 20.20 -5.06 3.07
C LEU A 234 20.09 -5.73 4.44
N TYR A 235 19.25 -6.74 4.58
CA TYR A 235 19.05 -7.48 5.82
C TYR A 235 20.32 -8.24 6.24
N ASP A 236 20.96 -8.91 5.29
CA ASP A 236 22.24 -9.62 5.50
C ASP A 236 23.37 -8.65 5.91
N LYS A 237 23.39 -7.43 5.36
CA LYS A 237 24.34 -6.36 5.75
C LYS A 237 24.07 -5.82 7.15
N GLY A 238 22.80 -5.76 7.55
CA GLY A 238 22.37 -5.26 8.85
C GLY A 238 22.48 -3.74 9.03
N PRO A 239 22.17 -3.23 10.24
CA PRO A 239 21.78 -3.98 11.44
C PRO A 239 20.35 -4.54 11.36
N GLN A 240 20.15 -5.81 11.74
CA GLN A 240 18.84 -6.49 11.66
C GLN A 240 17.73 -5.81 12.48
N ALA A 241 18.08 -5.15 13.58
CA ALA A 241 17.14 -4.40 14.40
C ALA A 241 16.51 -3.18 13.68
N ALA A 242 17.04 -2.78 12.52
CA ALA A 242 16.51 -1.69 11.71
C ALA A 242 15.41 -2.11 10.73
N PHE A 243 15.02 -3.39 10.69
CA PHE A 243 14.12 -3.93 9.68
C PHE A 243 12.71 -4.15 10.25
N PHE A 244 11.74 -3.53 9.57
CA PHE A 244 10.34 -3.56 9.95
C PHE A 244 9.46 -3.87 8.74
N LEU A 245 8.32 -4.50 8.99
CA LEU A 245 7.25 -4.71 8.03
C LEU A 245 6.02 -3.98 8.53
N VAL A 246 5.38 -3.21 7.66
CA VAL A 246 4.13 -2.52 7.96
C VAL A 246 3.07 -3.01 6.98
N LYS A 247 2.00 -3.56 7.53
CA LYS A 247 0.79 -3.88 6.79
C LYS A 247 -0.18 -2.73 6.89
N PHE A 248 -0.50 -2.11 5.76
CA PHE A 248 -1.49 -1.04 5.67
C PHE A 248 -2.83 -1.55 5.18
N TRP A 249 -3.90 -1.02 5.77
CA TRP A 249 -5.23 -1.00 5.20
C TRP A 249 -5.52 0.42 4.72
N ALA A 250 -5.29 0.66 3.44
CA ALA A 250 -5.39 1.98 2.83
C ALA A 250 -6.85 2.40 2.66
N ASP A 251 -7.17 3.63 3.04
CA ASP A 251 -8.50 4.21 2.83
C ASP A 251 -8.61 4.84 1.46
N LEU A 252 -9.36 4.19 0.57
CA LEU A 252 -9.64 4.68 -0.78
C LEU A 252 -11.00 5.40 -0.89
N ASN A 253 -11.74 5.55 0.21
CA ASN A 253 -13.08 6.16 0.22
C ASN A 253 -12.99 7.69 0.24
N SER A 254 -12.30 8.29 -0.71
CA SER A 254 -12.27 9.75 -0.83
C SER A 254 -13.59 10.25 -1.44
N ASN A 255 -14.32 11.12 -0.75
CA ASN A 255 -15.52 11.79 -1.28
C ASN A 255 -15.20 12.95 -2.25
N ILE A 256 -13.96 12.98 -2.78
CA ILE A 256 -13.48 14.01 -3.70
C ILE A 256 -13.84 13.53 -5.11
N GLN A 257 -14.92 14.09 -5.66
CA GLN A 257 -15.47 13.71 -6.97
C GLN A 257 -14.71 14.33 -8.15
N ASP A 258 -13.95 15.40 -7.90
CA ASP A 258 -13.17 16.10 -8.91
C ASP A 258 -11.67 15.92 -8.60
N GLU A 259 -11.03 14.92 -9.20
CA GLU A 259 -9.59 14.68 -9.02
C GLU A 259 -8.72 15.62 -9.85
N ALA A 260 -9.33 16.43 -10.73
CA ALA A 260 -8.64 17.45 -11.52
C ALA A 260 -8.13 18.57 -10.60
N GLY A 261 -6.83 18.56 -10.30
CA GLY A 261 -6.17 19.56 -9.46
C GLY A 261 -5.94 19.15 -8.00
N ALA A 262 -6.18 17.88 -7.63
CA ALA A 262 -5.78 17.38 -6.33
C ALA A 262 -4.25 17.16 -6.25
N PHE A 263 -3.63 17.59 -5.15
CA PHE A 263 -2.22 17.33 -4.87
C PHE A 263 -2.08 16.01 -4.12
N TYR A 264 -1.20 15.13 -4.60
CA TYR A 264 -0.89 13.85 -3.96
C TYR A 264 0.51 13.95 -3.34
N GLY A 265 0.56 13.79 -2.02
CA GLY A 265 1.77 14.03 -1.25
C GLY A 265 2.06 12.93 -0.24
N VAL A 266 3.35 12.79 0.08
CA VAL A 266 3.85 12.01 1.20
C VAL A 266 4.49 12.98 2.19
N THR A 267 4.29 12.73 3.48
CA THR A 267 5.00 13.43 4.54
C THR A 267 5.56 12.41 5.50
N SER A 268 6.84 12.53 5.83
CA SER A 268 7.49 11.71 6.82
C SER A 268 8.36 12.53 7.75
N GLN A 269 8.35 12.15 9.02
CA GLN A 269 9.11 12.78 10.07
C GLN A 269 9.92 11.72 10.82
N TYR A 270 11.21 11.98 10.97
CA TYR A 270 12.13 11.14 11.72
C TYR A 270 12.79 11.93 12.84
N GLU A 271 13.26 11.22 13.84
CA GLU A 271 13.92 11.78 15.01
C GLU A 271 15.15 10.94 15.38
N SER A 272 16.24 11.62 15.73
CA SER A 272 17.52 11.03 16.13
C SER A 272 18.12 11.76 17.33
N ASN A 273 18.98 11.06 18.06
CA ASN A 273 19.82 11.64 19.11
C ASN A 273 21.14 12.22 18.56
N GLU A 274 21.48 11.89 17.32
CA GLU A 274 22.74 12.28 16.67
C GLU A 274 22.47 13.21 15.48
N ASN A 275 23.37 14.16 15.28
CA ASN A 275 23.35 15.00 14.09
C ASN A 275 23.97 14.23 12.93
N MET A 276 23.15 13.82 11.97
CA MET A 276 23.59 13.13 10.76
C MET A 276 22.86 13.69 9.55
N THR A 277 23.36 13.42 8.35
CA THR A 277 22.59 13.66 7.12
C THR A 277 21.99 12.33 6.68
N ILE A 278 20.67 12.29 6.50
CA ILE A 278 19.98 11.06 6.11
C ILE A 278 19.60 11.09 4.64
N THR A 279 19.65 9.92 4.00
CA THR A 279 19.13 9.71 2.66
C THR A 279 18.01 8.69 2.73
N CYS A 280 16.79 9.11 2.39
CA CYS A 280 15.61 8.28 2.32
C CYS A 280 15.39 7.82 0.86
N SER A 281 15.59 6.53 0.60
CA SER A 281 15.23 5.89 -0.67
C SER A 281 13.87 5.21 -0.51
N THR A 282 12.90 5.60 -1.32
CA THR A 282 11.57 4.98 -1.39
C THR A 282 11.44 4.28 -2.74
N LYS A 283 11.48 2.95 -2.72
CA LYS A 283 11.39 2.09 -3.90
C LYS A 283 9.99 1.50 -4.00
N VAL A 284 9.34 1.73 -5.13
CA VAL A 284 8.03 1.13 -5.42
C VAL A 284 8.24 -0.11 -6.27
N CYS A 285 7.63 -1.20 -5.84
CA CYS A 285 7.87 -2.53 -6.37
C CYS A 285 6.57 -3.16 -6.89
N SER A 286 6.71 -3.92 -7.98
CA SER A 286 5.65 -4.66 -8.64
C SER A 286 6.16 -6.06 -8.92
N PHE A 287 5.49 -7.10 -8.39
CA PHE A 287 5.92 -8.49 -8.56
C PHE A 287 7.40 -8.69 -8.18
N GLY A 288 7.81 -8.14 -7.03
CA GLY A 288 9.18 -8.19 -6.53
C GLY A 288 10.20 -7.37 -7.33
N LYS A 289 9.80 -6.61 -8.35
CA LYS A 289 10.70 -5.80 -9.17
C LYS A 289 10.52 -4.32 -8.89
N GLN A 290 11.62 -3.61 -8.72
CA GLN A 290 11.63 -2.15 -8.61
C GLN A 290 11.12 -1.53 -9.92
N VAL A 291 10.10 -0.68 -9.82
CA VAL A 291 9.50 0.06 -10.95
C VAL A 291 9.98 1.50 -10.94
N VAL A 292 9.98 2.14 -9.77
CA VAL A 292 10.45 3.51 -9.58
C VAL A 292 11.12 3.62 -8.22
N GLU A 293 12.10 4.51 -8.12
CA GLU A 293 12.77 4.85 -6.88
C GLU A 293 12.84 6.37 -6.76
N LYS A 294 12.50 6.87 -5.58
CA LYS A 294 12.66 8.27 -5.21
C LYS A 294 13.68 8.36 -4.09
N VAL A 295 14.70 9.18 -4.26
CA VAL A 295 15.75 9.40 -3.27
C VAL A 295 15.69 10.85 -2.80
N GLU A 296 15.55 11.04 -1.50
CA GLU A 296 15.47 12.35 -0.85
C GLU A 296 16.54 12.45 0.24
N THR A 297 17.30 13.54 0.23
CA THR A 297 18.32 13.79 1.25
C THR A 297 17.84 14.88 2.18
N GLU A 298 17.82 14.58 3.48
CA GLU A 298 17.37 15.51 4.52
C GLU A 298 18.46 15.78 5.54
N TYR A 299 18.42 17.01 6.06
CA TYR A 299 19.36 17.52 7.05
C TYR A 299 18.68 17.65 8.40
N ALA A 300 19.45 17.36 9.45
CA ALA A 300 18.97 17.45 10.81
C ALA A 300 18.59 18.89 11.20
N ARG A 301 17.46 19.05 11.88
CA ARG A 301 17.07 20.29 12.57
C ARG A 301 16.99 20.01 14.06
N PHE A 302 17.69 20.80 14.87
CA PHE A 302 17.68 20.60 16.31
C PHE A 302 16.43 21.24 16.93
N GLU A 303 15.52 20.41 17.44
CA GLU A 303 14.26 20.82 18.06
C GLU A 303 14.05 20.01 19.35
N ASN A 304 13.70 20.67 20.47
CA ASN A 304 13.38 20.03 21.75
C ASN A 304 14.44 19.02 22.26
N GLY A 305 15.72 19.31 22.05
CA GLY A 305 16.82 18.44 22.48
C GLY A 305 17.08 17.24 21.58
N ARG A 306 16.45 17.16 20.41
CA ARG A 306 16.59 16.06 19.45
C ARG A 306 16.78 16.57 18.03
N PHE A 307 17.37 15.74 17.18
CA PHE A 307 17.54 16.04 15.76
C PHE A 307 16.34 15.50 14.98
N VAL A 308 15.59 16.41 14.36
CA VAL A 308 14.37 16.12 13.61
C VAL A 308 14.62 16.27 12.12
N TYR A 309 14.11 15.33 11.33
CA TYR A 309 14.17 15.31 9.88
C TYR A 309 12.74 15.32 9.34
N ARG A 310 12.40 16.24 8.43
CA ARG A 310 11.04 16.40 7.92
C ARG A 310 11.01 16.44 6.41
N ILE A 311 10.58 15.34 5.79
CA ILE A 311 10.21 15.31 4.38
C ILE A 311 8.74 15.75 4.31
N SER A 312 8.50 17.03 4.06
CA SER A 312 7.16 17.61 4.09
C SER A 312 6.60 17.81 2.69
N ARG A 313 5.33 17.43 2.49
CA ARG A 313 4.59 17.64 1.22
C ARG A 313 5.38 17.18 -0.01
N SER A 314 6.05 16.03 0.10
CA SER A 314 6.83 15.46 -0.98
C SER A 314 5.88 14.93 -2.05
N PRO A 315 5.92 15.44 -3.31
CA PRO A 315 4.96 15.06 -4.33
C PRO A 315 5.13 13.59 -4.72
N MET A 316 4.01 12.87 -4.84
CA MET A 316 4.01 11.53 -5.42
C MET A 316 4.42 11.57 -6.89
N CYS A 317 5.11 10.55 -7.36
CA CYS A 317 5.43 10.45 -8.78
C CYS A 317 4.16 10.11 -9.60
N GLU A 318 4.17 10.47 -10.88
CA GLU A 318 3.05 10.23 -11.80
C GLU A 318 2.58 8.77 -11.81
N TYR A 319 3.53 7.84 -11.73
CA TYR A 319 3.25 6.42 -11.61
C TYR A 319 2.33 6.09 -10.42
N MET A 320 2.63 6.64 -9.24
CA MET A 320 1.86 6.40 -8.02
C MET A 320 0.46 7.02 -8.10
N ILE A 321 0.35 8.22 -8.66
CA ILE A 321 -0.93 8.91 -8.83
C ILE A 321 -1.83 8.09 -9.78
N ASN A 322 -1.30 7.71 -10.94
CA ASN A 322 -2.01 6.89 -11.91
C ASN A 322 -2.39 5.51 -11.34
N PHE A 323 -1.54 4.93 -10.49
CA PHE A 323 -1.83 3.67 -9.80
C PHE A 323 -3.04 3.82 -8.86
N ILE A 324 -3.05 4.85 -8.01
CA ILE A 324 -4.17 5.12 -7.09
C ILE A 324 -5.46 5.36 -7.88
N HIS A 325 -5.41 6.14 -8.96
CA HIS A 325 -6.57 6.38 -9.83
C HIS A 325 -7.13 5.07 -10.37
N LYS A 326 -6.29 4.22 -10.97
CA LYS A 326 -6.75 2.94 -11.55
C LYS A 326 -7.27 1.98 -10.48
N LEU A 327 -6.64 1.95 -9.31
CA LEU A 327 -7.07 1.12 -8.19
C LEU A 327 -8.47 1.54 -7.72
N LYS A 328 -8.74 2.85 -7.60
CA LYS A 328 -10.06 3.38 -7.21
C LYS A 328 -11.18 3.10 -8.22
N HIS A 329 -10.85 2.96 -9.50
CA HIS A 329 -11.83 2.65 -10.56
C HIS A 329 -12.20 1.16 -10.64
N LEU A 330 -11.54 0.29 -9.88
CA LEU A 330 -11.92 -1.12 -9.84
C LEU A 330 -13.29 -1.27 -9.17
N PRO A 331 -14.19 -2.10 -9.73
CA PRO A 331 -15.58 -2.17 -9.28
C PRO A 331 -15.75 -2.86 -7.93
N GLU A 332 -14.80 -3.71 -7.52
CA GLU A 332 -14.94 -4.56 -6.34
C GLU A 332 -13.65 -4.59 -5.51
N LYS A 333 -13.77 -4.56 -4.17
CA LYS A 333 -12.63 -4.49 -3.23
C LYS A 333 -11.65 -5.66 -3.37
N TYR A 334 -12.11 -6.87 -3.65
CA TYR A 334 -11.19 -8.00 -3.83
C TYR A 334 -10.32 -7.85 -5.08
N MET A 335 -10.80 -7.16 -6.13
CA MET A 335 -9.97 -6.87 -7.31
C MET A 335 -8.85 -5.90 -6.94
N MET A 336 -9.16 -4.89 -6.10
CA MET A 336 -8.16 -3.97 -5.57
C MET A 336 -7.11 -4.72 -4.73
N ASN A 337 -7.54 -5.60 -3.83
CA ASN A 337 -6.64 -6.41 -3.01
C ASN A 337 -5.78 -7.36 -3.86
N SER A 338 -6.33 -7.93 -4.94
CA SER A 338 -5.54 -8.78 -5.86
C SER A 338 -4.44 -8.00 -6.59
N VAL A 339 -4.69 -6.73 -6.91
CA VAL A 339 -3.66 -5.84 -7.48
C VAL A 339 -2.64 -5.44 -6.40
N LEU A 340 -3.10 -5.13 -5.18
CA LEU A 340 -2.24 -4.74 -4.07
C LEU A 340 -1.35 -5.87 -3.54
N GLU A 341 -1.74 -7.13 -3.73
CA GLU A 341 -0.98 -8.31 -3.29
C GLU A 341 0.46 -8.34 -3.83
N ASN A 342 0.65 -7.84 -5.06
CA ASN A 342 1.95 -7.77 -5.73
C ASN A 342 2.53 -6.34 -5.77
N PHE A 343 1.89 -5.40 -5.06
CA PHE A 343 2.33 -4.01 -4.94
C PHE A 343 2.94 -3.78 -3.56
N THR A 344 4.22 -3.46 -3.52
CA THR A 344 4.95 -3.23 -2.28
C THR A 344 5.79 -1.96 -2.38
N ILE A 345 6.12 -1.38 -1.23
CA ILE A 345 7.04 -0.24 -1.16
C ILE A 345 8.14 -0.60 -0.17
N LEU A 346 9.39 -0.39 -0.54
CA LEU A 346 10.55 -0.55 0.33
C LEU A 346 11.15 0.82 0.59
N GLN A 347 11.09 1.28 1.84
CA GLN A 347 11.75 2.51 2.27
C GLN A 347 13.03 2.18 3.03
N VAL A 348 14.14 2.76 2.59
CA VAL A 348 15.47 2.55 3.18
C VAL A 348 16.05 3.91 3.53
N VAL A 349 16.22 4.16 4.83
CA VAL A 349 16.87 5.36 5.35
C VAL A 349 18.30 5.02 5.71
N THR A 350 19.24 5.72 5.09
CA THR A 350 20.68 5.51 5.27
C THR A 350 21.34 6.78 5.77
N ASN A 351 22.43 6.63 6.52
CA ASN A 351 23.32 7.75 6.80
C ASN A 351 24.13 8.04 5.52
N ARG A 352 24.11 9.31 5.08
CA ARG A 352 24.76 9.74 3.84
C ARG A 352 26.28 9.55 3.87
N ASP A 353 26.91 9.79 5.02
CA ASP A 353 28.36 9.78 5.15
C ASP A 353 28.90 8.37 5.39
N THR A 354 28.23 7.60 6.26
CA THR A 354 28.70 6.24 6.63
C THR A 354 28.11 5.13 5.77
N GLN A 355 27.06 5.40 4.98
CA GLN A 355 26.30 4.41 4.21
C GLN A 355 25.72 3.28 5.07
N GLU A 356 25.54 3.55 6.37
CA GLU A 356 24.89 2.66 7.33
C GLU A 356 23.37 2.73 7.18
N THR A 357 22.69 1.57 7.25
CA THR A 357 21.24 1.49 7.24
C THR A 357 20.70 1.88 8.62
N LEU A 358 19.95 2.98 8.68
CA LEU A 358 19.35 3.49 9.92
C LEU A 358 17.97 2.90 10.17
N LEU A 359 17.16 2.80 9.13
CA LEU A 359 15.83 2.19 9.12
C LEU A 359 15.56 1.56 7.74
N CYS A 360 14.94 0.39 7.74
CA CYS A 360 14.42 -0.27 6.56
C CYS A 360 12.99 -0.71 6.84
N THR A 361 12.03 -0.18 6.08
CA THR A 361 10.61 -0.45 6.27
C THR A 361 10.02 -0.99 4.98
N ALA A 362 9.56 -2.24 5.04
CA ALA A 362 8.79 -2.90 4.01
C ALA A 362 7.31 -2.59 4.21
N TYR A 363 6.63 -2.12 3.17
CA TYR A 363 5.20 -1.82 3.19
C TYR A 363 4.43 -2.78 2.29
N VAL A 364 3.40 -3.40 2.85
CA VAL A 364 2.42 -4.22 2.14
C VAL A 364 1.02 -3.63 2.35
N PHE A 365 0.13 -3.81 1.39
CA PHE A 365 -1.10 -3.04 1.32
C PHE A 365 -2.33 -3.95 1.11
N GLU A 366 -3.43 -3.57 1.76
CA GLU A 366 -4.79 -4.01 1.51
C GLU A 366 -5.71 -2.77 1.50
N VAL A 367 -6.92 -2.89 0.95
CA VAL A 367 -7.93 -1.84 1.03
C VAL A 367 -8.70 -1.95 2.33
N SER A 368 -8.91 -0.82 3.01
CA SER A 368 -9.67 -0.78 4.26
C SER A 368 -11.16 -1.10 4.07
N SER A 369 -11.73 -1.70 5.12
CA SER A 369 -13.18 -1.72 5.27
C SER A 369 -13.66 -0.29 5.50
N SER A 370 -14.70 0.13 4.78
CA SER A 370 -15.09 1.54 4.65
C SER A 370 -15.57 2.19 5.96
N GLU A 371 -15.69 1.43 7.03
CA GLU A 371 -16.12 1.90 8.35
C GLU A 371 -14.96 2.39 9.24
N HIS A 372 -13.72 1.92 9.01
CA HIS A 372 -12.63 2.07 9.98
C HIS A 372 -11.51 3.04 9.56
N GLY A 373 -11.66 3.77 8.44
CA GLY A 373 -10.61 4.66 7.92
C GLY A 373 -9.32 3.89 7.61
N ALA A 374 -8.19 4.60 7.51
CA ALA A 374 -6.89 3.96 7.29
C ALA A 374 -6.39 3.30 8.57
N GLN A 375 -5.93 2.04 8.49
CA GLN A 375 -5.37 1.28 9.60
C GLN A 375 -3.99 0.72 9.24
N HIS A 376 -3.20 0.35 10.24
CA HIS A 376 -1.91 -0.28 10.00
C HIS A 376 -1.54 -1.23 11.14
N HIS A 377 -0.66 -2.20 10.84
CA HIS A 377 -0.03 -3.06 11.83
C HIS A 377 1.47 -3.14 11.55
N ILE A 378 2.27 -3.13 12.60
CA ILE A 378 3.72 -3.06 12.52
C ILE A 378 4.31 -4.35 13.06
N TYR A 379 5.25 -4.92 12.31
CA TYR A 379 5.99 -6.11 12.63
C TYR A 379 7.48 -5.82 12.61
N ARG A 380 8.24 -6.50 13.46
CA ARG A 380 9.69 -6.57 13.36
C ARG A 380 10.08 -7.72 12.45
N LEU A 381 11.01 -7.46 11.53
CA LEU A 381 11.54 -8.53 10.68
C LEU A 381 12.66 -9.27 11.43
N VAL A 382 12.54 -10.59 11.46
CA VAL A 382 13.52 -11.51 12.05
C VAL A 382 13.89 -12.57 11.02
N GLN A 383 14.95 -13.31 11.28
CA GLN A 383 15.33 -14.46 10.48
C GLN A 383 15.48 -15.64 11.43
N ASP A 384 14.45 -16.48 11.48
CA ASP A 384 14.45 -17.71 12.27
C ASP A 384 15.01 -18.90 11.47
#